data_AF-A0A3A1WTU9-F1
#
_entry.id   AF-A0A3A1WTU9-F1
#
_cell.length_a   1.000
_cell.length_b   1.000
_cell.length_c   1.000
_cell.angle_alpha   90.00
_cell.angle_beta   90.00
_cell.angle_gamma   90.00
#
_symmetry.space_group_name_H-M   'P 1'
#
loop_
_entity.id
_entity.type
_entity.pdbx_description
1 polymer ?
#
loop_
_entity_poly.entity_id
_entity_poly.type
_entity_poly.pdbx_seq_one_letter_code
_entity_poly.pdbx_strand_id
1 'polypeptide(L)'
;MRNNSEETLQCDAVKNANLPDFSQVEQLHRTTAPSESAYNLIHGHCVVIATISWQIAHHCNMLLESKTKCSSSILERSKLAQSCIKKLIGDNYSDLPPIKGGRAPKQPIDEYAAFIGGMLHDIGTYFVLKKDGSANFDGELSFDGPNYILHGLRGYNYLLKCGFSEEAAQFARNHTGVGLTREQVALQNLPLPVDDYKPQTVEQEIVMVADKYNSKSIPPRFLTVEEYRRKAARFGEENACRWLQLVDQYGEPDIAALADFFNARIFSYFF
;
A
#
# COMPACT_ATOMS: atom_id res chain seq x y z
N MET A 1 -24.36 -21.37 -39.42
CA MET A 1 -25.50 -20.53 -39.01
C MET A 1 -25.38 -20.26 -37.52
N ARG A 2 -25.27 -18.96 -37.17
CA ARG A 2 -25.38 -18.29 -35.83
C ARG A 2 -24.37 -18.74 -34.76
N ASN A 3 -23.25 -18.04 -34.57
CA ASN A 3 -23.07 -16.78 -33.82
C ASN A 3 -23.75 -16.78 -32.44
N ASN A 4 -22.95 -17.10 -31.41
CA ASN A 4 -23.08 -16.56 -30.05
C ASN A 4 -21.80 -15.76 -29.80
N SER A 5 -21.77 -14.51 -30.27
CA SER A 5 -21.96 -13.33 -29.41
C SER A 5 -20.80 -13.17 -28.45
N GLU A 6 -19.73 -12.57 -28.99
CA GLU A 6 -18.82 -11.70 -28.26
C GLU A 6 -19.68 -10.72 -27.45
N GLU A 7 -19.84 -10.97 -26.15
CA GLU A 7 -20.18 -9.91 -25.21
C GLU A 7 -18.93 -9.03 -25.08
N THR A 8 -18.78 -8.10 -26.02
CA THR A 8 -18.00 -6.90 -25.82
C THR A 8 -18.58 -6.18 -24.60
N LEU A 9 -17.96 -6.42 -23.44
CA LEU A 9 -18.05 -5.55 -22.29
C LEU A 9 -17.62 -4.16 -22.75
N GLN A 10 -18.62 -3.33 -22.99
CA GLN A 10 -18.50 -1.92 -23.28
C GLN A 10 -17.72 -1.33 -22.10
N CYS A 11 -16.49 -0.86 -22.36
CA CYS A 11 -15.62 -0.26 -21.36
C CYS A 11 -16.24 1.07 -20.94
N ASP A 12 -17.10 0.99 -19.92
CA ASP A 12 -17.60 2.13 -19.19
C ASP A 12 -16.42 2.97 -18.68
N ALA A 13 -16.61 4.29 -18.66
CA ALA A 13 -15.62 5.24 -18.15
C ALA A 13 -15.03 4.74 -16.83
N VAL A 14 -13.70 4.84 -16.67
CA VAL A 14 -12.98 4.50 -15.43
C VAL A 14 -13.74 5.11 -14.25
N LYS A 15 -14.44 4.28 -13.48
CA LYS A 15 -15.16 4.72 -12.28
C LYS A 15 -14.10 5.02 -11.23
N ASN A 16 -13.89 6.29 -10.91
CA ASN A 16 -12.97 6.66 -9.84
C ASN A 16 -13.41 6.03 -8.52
N ALA A 17 -12.46 5.54 -7.75
CA ALA A 17 -12.72 5.10 -6.39
C ALA A 17 -13.22 6.28 -5.55
N ASN A 18 -14.30 6.06 -4.79
CA ASN A 18 -14.78 7.01 -3.79
C ASN A 18 -13.80 6.96 -2.61
N LEU A 19 -12.84 7.88 -2.55
CA LEU A 19 -11.76 7.87 -1.56
C LEU A 19 -11.79 9.10 -0.68
N PRO A 20 -11.31 8.99 0.58
CA PRO A 20 -11.19 10.15 1.45
C PRO A 20 -10.13 11.14 0.96
N ASP A 21 -10.26 12.36 1.47
CA ASP A 21 -9.25 13.40 1.31
C ASP A 21 -8.02 13.09 2.17
N PHE A 22 -6.84 13.49 1.70
CA PHE A 22 -5.59 13.28 2.43
C PHE A 22 -5.62 13.81 3.88
N SER A 23 -6.28 14.95 4.13
CA SER A 23 -6.43 15.50 5.48
C SER A 23 -7.26 14.59 6.41
N GLN A 24 -8.28 13.92 5.88
CA GLN A 24 -9.10 12.98 6.65
C GLN A 24 -8.27 11.76 7.07
N VAL A 25 -7.41 11.27 6.17
CA VAL A 25 -6.53 10.13 6.46
C VAL A 25 -5.44 10.48 7.48
N GLU A 26 -4.82 11.66 7.35
CA GLU A 26 -3.88 12.18 8.35
C GLU A 26 -4.52 12.30 9.73
N GLN A 27 -5.72 12.89 9.79
CA GLN A 27 -6.46 13.02 11.03
C GLN A 27 -6.81 11.65 11.62
N LEU A 28 -7.18 10.68 10.78
CA LEU A 28 -7.50 9.32 11.20
C LEU A 28 -6.31 8.67 11.91
N HIS A 29 -5.09 8.75 11.37
CA HIS A 29 -3.91 8.22 12.07
C HIS A 29 -3.70 8.90 13.42
N ARG A 30 -3.83 10.23 13.49
CA ARG A 30 -3.61 11.00 14.72
C ARG A 30 -4.61 10.67 15.82
N THR A 31 -5.86 10.43 15.46
CA THR A 31 -6.91 10.11 16.44
C THR A 31 -6.97 8.63 16.81
N THR A 32 -6.46 7.74 15.96
CA THR A 32 -6.49 6.29 16.19
C THR A 32 -5.31 5.80 17.00
N ALA A 33 -4.13 6.43 16.84
CA ALA A 33 -2.92 5.96 17.49
C ALA A 33 -3.04 5.99 19.03
N PRO A 34 -2.74 4.88 19.72
CA PRO A 34 -2.86 4.81 21.18
C PRO A 34 -1.72 5.53 21.93
N SER A 35 -0.62 5.81 21.23
CA SER A 35 0.54 6.50 21.77
C SER A 35 1.29 7.22 20.64
N GLU A 36 2.18 8.14 21.01
CA GLU A 36 3.06 8.81 20.06
C GLU A 36 4.05 7.82 19.41
N SER A 37 4.62 6.88 20.16
CA SER A 37 5.52 5.85 19.60
C SER A 37 4.82 4.97 18.56
N ALA A 38 3.58 4.57 18.83
CA ALA A 38 2.76 3.82 17.89
C ALA A 38 2.44 4.66 16.65
N TYR A 39 2.05 5.91 16.83
CA TYR A 39 1.82 6.86 15.74
C TYR A 39 3.05 6.95 14.85
N ASN A 40 4.20 7.30 15.42
CA ASN A 40 5.45 7.55 14.69
C ASN A 40 5.85 6.33 13.85
N LEU A 41 5.75 5.12 14.40
CA LEU A 41 6.10 3.90 13.70
C LEU A 41 5.14 3.55 12.56
N ILE A 42 3.84 3.55 12.84
CA ILE A 42 2.82 3.05 11.90
C ILE A 42 2.52 4.12 10.84
N HIS A 43 2.33 5.38 11.24
CA HIS A 43 2.19 6.50 10.31
C HIS A 43 3.44 6.66 9.46
N GLY A 44 4.64 6.63 10.06
CA GLY A 44 5.90 6.73 9.30
C GLY A 44 6.04 5.64 8.24
N HIS A 45 5.62 4.41 8.55
CA HIS A 45 5.53 3.34 7.56
C HIS A 45 4.51 3.66 6.45
N CYS A 46 3.29 4.07 6.79
CA CYS A 46 2.28 4.48 5.81
C CYS A 46 2.77 5.62 4.91
N VAL A 47 3.55 6.59 5.42
CA VAL A 47 4.18 7.66 4.63
C VAL A 47 5.13 7.08 3.58
N VAL A 48 5.98 6.14 3.96
CA VAL A 48 6.90 5.45 3.03
C VAL A 48 6.09 4.69 1.98
N ILE A 49 5.06 3.94 2.38
CA ILE A 49 4.26 3.13 1.46
C ILE A 49 3.45 4.00 0.50
N ALA A 50 2.83 5.09 0.96
CA ALA A 50 2.14 6.05 0.11
C ALA A 50 3.07 6.68 -0.93
N THR A 51 4.31 6.97 -0.55
CA THR A 51 5.34 7.50 -1.45
C THR A 51 5.69 6.50 -2.54
N ILE A 52 6.06 5.26 -2.16
CA ILE A 52 6.43 4.21 -3.12
C ILE A 52 5.24 3.84 -4.01
N SER A 53 4.03 3.76 -3.45
CA SER A 53 2.80 3.46 -4.21
C SER A 53 2.54 4.51 -5.28
N TRP A 54 2.65 5.79 -4.93
CA TRP A 54 2.55 6.87 -5.90
C TRP A 54 3.65 6.80 -6.96
N GLN A 55 4.91 6.56 -6.57
CA GLN A 55 6.01 6.44 -7.52
C GLN A 55 5.78 5.31 -8.53
N ILE A 56 5.33 4.14 -8.06
CA ILE A 56 5.03 2.98 -8.93
C ILE A 56 3.90 3.34 -9.91
N ALA A 57 2.79 3.89 -9.41
CA ALA A 57 1.66 4.28 -10.25
C ALA A 57 2.07 5.31 -11.30
N HIS A 58 2.81 6.34 -10.89
CA HIS A 58 3.30 7.40 -11.75
C HIS A 58 4.27 6.87 -12.82
N HIS A 59 5.24 6.04 -12.40
CA HIS A 59 6.20 5.40 -13.31
C HIS A 59 5.49 4.53 -14.36
N CYS A 60 4.55 3.69 -13.93
CA CYS A 60 3.78 2.84 -14.85
C CYS A 60 2.98 3.70 -15.85
N ASN A 61 2.34 4.78 -15.40
CA ASN A 61 1.65 5.72 -16.29
C ASN A 61 2.59 6.37 -17.31
N MET A 62 3.83 6.69 -16.93
CA MET A 62 4.84 7.26 -17.82
C MET A 62 5.30 6.29 -18.93
N LEU A 63 5.12 4.97 -18.74
CA LEU A 63 5.43 3.96 -19.75
C LEU A 63 4.35 3.84 -20.85
N LEU A 64 3.19 4.49 -20.71
CA LEU A 64 2.15 4.49 -21.75
C LEU A 64 2.62 5.26 -23.00
N GLU A 65 2.66 4.58 -24.15
CA GLU A 65 2.99 5.22 -25.44
C GLU A 65 1.91 6.25 -25.84
N SER A 66 2.31 7.51 -26.00
CA SER A 66 1.53 8.68 -26.44
C SER A 66 0.05 8.73 -26.01
N LYS A 67 -0.21 9.29 -24.82
CA LYS A 67 -1.53 9.77 -24.36
C LYS A 67 -2.71 8.93 -24.88
N THR A 68 -2.76 7.65 -24.52
CA THR A 68 -4.05 6.97 -24.33
C THR A 68 -4.96 7.98 -23.64
N LYS A 69 -6.12 8.32 -24.22
CA LYS A 69 -6.96 9.47 -23.81
C LYS A 69 -7.30 9.38 -22.33
N CYS A 70 -6.41 9.91 -21.50
CA CYS A 70 -6.58 9.99 -20.06
C CYS A 70 -7.79 10.89 -19.85
N SER A 71 -8.80 10.38 -19.14
CA SER A 71 -9.97 11.19 -18.85
C SER A 71 -9.53 12.44 -18.08
N SER A 72 -10.29 13.54 -18.22
CA SER A 72 -10.04 14.76 -17.43
C SER A 72 -9.96 14.45 -15.94
N SER A 73 -10.76 13.49 -15.48
CA SER A 73 -10.82 13.08 -14.08
C SER A 73 -9.55 12.38 -13.58
N ILE A 74 -8.97 11.46 -14.35
CA ILE A 74 -7.69 10.83 -13.97
C ILE A 74 -6.56 11.87 -13.97
N LEU A 75 -6.58 12.83 -14.90
CA LEU A 75 -5.58 13.91 -14.91
C LEU A 75 -5.70 14.82 -13.68
N GLU A 76 -6.92 15.15 -13.25
CA GLU A 76 -7.17 15.90 -12.01
C GLU A 76 -6.67 15.13 -10.79
N ARG A 77 -6.92 13.82 -10.73
CA ARG A 77 -6.45 12.96 -9.64
C ARG A 77 -4.93 12.80 -9.59
N SER A 78 -4.26 12.72 -10.74
CA SER A 78 -2.79 12.74 -10.80
C SER A 78 -2.22 14.05 -10.25
N LYS A 79 -2.79 15.20 -10.63
CA LYS A 79 -2.40 16.51 -10.05
C LYS A 79 -2.65 16.58 -8.55
N LEU A 80 -3.77 16.02 -8.08
CA LEU A 80 -4.09 15.96 -6.66
C LEU A 80 -3.07 15.08 -5.91
N ALA A 81 -2.75 13.90 -6.43
CA ALA A 81 -1.73 13.02 -5.86
C ALA A 81 -0.36 13.70 -5.76
N GLN A 82 0.06 14.40 -6.82
CA GLN A 82 1.30 15.18 -6.82
C GLN A 82 1.29 16.27 -5.74
N SER A 83 0.16 16.99 -5.57
CA SER A 83 0.02 17.98 -4.51
C SER A 83 0.06 17.36 -3.12
N CYS A 84 -0.52 16.18 -2.93
CA CYS A 84 -0.52 15.46 -1.65
C CYS A 84 0.87 14.92 -1.31
N ILE A 85 1.58 14.34 -2.26
CA ILE A 85 2.98 13.89 -2.07
C ILE A 85 3.87 15.06 -1.68
N LYS A 86 3.76 16.18 -2.40
CA LYS A 86 4.50 17.41 -2.06
C LYS A 86 4.21 17.88 -0.63
N LYS A 87 2.97 17.74 -0.15
CA LYS A 87 2.60 18.06 1.23
C LYS A 87 3.13 17.03 2.23
N LEU A 88 3.16 15.75 1.85
CA LEU A 88 3.54 14.63 2.73
C LEU A 88 5.04 14.59 3.00
N ILE A 89 5.87 14.76 1.97
CA ILE A 89 7.34 14.62 2.06
C ILE A 89 8.13 15.90 1.71
N GLY A 90 7.41 17.01 1.47
CA GLY A 90 7.99 18.32 1.19
C GLY A 90 8.30 18.60 -0.30
N ASP A 91 8.83 19.80 -0.56
CA ASP A 91 9.15 20.30 -1.91
C ASP A 91 10.17 19.42 -2.66
N ASN A 92 10.94 18.61 -1.93
CA ASN A 92 11.99 17.78 -2.47
C ASN A 92 11.50 16.42 -3.02
N TYR A 93 10.19 16.23 -3.22
CA TYR A 93 9.68 15.03 -3.88
C TYR A 93 10.25 14.84 -5.30
N SER A 94 10.79 15.90 -5.91
CA SER A 94 11.55 15.84 -7.16
C SER A 94 12.90 15.09 -7.04
N ASP A 95 13.43 14.95 -5.82
CA ASP A 95 14.67 14.23 -5.53
C ASP A 95 14.42 12.72 -5.35
N LEU A 96 13.16 12.28 -5.39
CA LEU A 96 12.83 10.86 -5.24
C LEU A 96 13.54 10.03 -6.31
N PRO A 97 14.17 8.90 -5.94
CA PRO A 97 14.89 8.09 -6.89
C PRO A 97 13.93 7.46 -7.91
N PRO A 98 14.39 7.24 -9.15
CA PRO A 98 13.55 6.65 -10.18
C PRO A 98 13.26 5.17 -9.91
N ILE A 99 12.16 4.67 -10.46
CA ILE A 99 11.88 3.24 -10.56
C ILE A 99 12.49 2.71 -11.86
N LYS A 100 13.06 1.50 -11.81
CA LYS A 100 13.64 0.82 -12.98
C LYS A 100 12.76 -0.34 -13.43
N GLY A 101 12.71 -0.57 -14.75
CA GLY A 101 11.90 -1.67 -15.33
C GLY A 101 10.40 -1.36 -15.31
N GLY A 102 9.59 -2.39 -15.12
CA GLY A 102 8.13 -2.29 -15.15
C GLY A 102 7.55 -2.33 -16.57
N ARG A 103 6.23 -2.50 -16.64
CA ARG A 103 5.47 -2.60 -17.90
C ARG A 103 4.40 -1.53 -17.97
N ALA A 104 4.13 -1.03 -19.17
CA ALA A 104 3.02 -0.11 -19.39
C ALA A 104 1.68 -0.76 -18.98
N PRO A 105 0.83 -0.07 -18.21
CA PRO A 105 -0.47 -0.59 -17.83
C PRO A 105 -1.42 -0.60 -19.04
N LYS A 106 -2.50 -1.39 -18.98
CA LYS A 106 -3.52 -1.41 -20.05
C LYS A 106 -4.32 -0.11 -20.12
N GLN A 107 -4.47 0.56 -18.98
CA GLN A 107 -5.19 1.81 -18.82
C GLN A 107 -4.45 2.69 -17.80
N PRO A 108 -4.65 4.02 -17.81
CA PRO A 108 -4.09 4.89 -16.79
C PRO A 108 -4.47 4.42 -15.38
N ILE A 109 -3.47 4.38 -14.49
CA ILE A 109 -3.61 4.07 -13.08
C ILE A 109 -3.98 5.33 -12.32
N ASP A 110 -4.91 5.21 -11.37
CA ASP A 110 -5.29 6.30 -10.49
C ASP A 110 -4.22 6.54 -9.40
N GLU A 111 -3.31 7.48 -9.68
CA GLU A 111 -2.21 7.83 -8.77
C GLU A 111 -2.68 8.28 -7.39
N TYR A 112 -3.84 8.95 -7.30
CA TYR A 112 -4.40 9.37 -6.01
C TYR A 112 -4.90 8.18 -5.20
N ALA A 113 -5.48 7.19 -5.87
CA ALA A 113 -5.91 5.97 -5.21
C ALA A 113 -4.74 5.13 -4.70
N ALA A 114 -3.66 4.99 -5.47
CA ALA A 114 -2.44 4.34 -4.98
C ALA A 114 -1.84 5.08 -3.77
N PHE A 115 -1.81 6.42 -3.82
CA PHE A 115 -1.32 7.26 -2.71
C PHE A 115 -2.16 7.10 -1.43
N ILE A 116 -3.48 7.32 -1.51
CA ILE A 116 -4.38 7.22 -0.36
C ILE A 116 -4.43 5.79 0.18
N GLY A 117 -4.42 4.80 -0.70
CA GLY A 117 -4.34 3.40 -0.32
C GLY A 117 -3.10 3.09 0.52
N GLY A 118 -1.93 3.63 0.12
CA GLY A 118 -0.70 3.51 0.90
C GLY A 118 -0.78 4.20 2.26
N MET A 119 -1.55 5.28 2.40
CA MET A 119 -1.79 5.88 3.71
C MET A 119 -2.75 5.05 4.57
N LEU A 120 -3.73 4.35 3.98
CA LEU A 120 -4.78 3.63 4.71
C LEU A 120 -4.44 2.18 5.05
N HIS A 121 -3.60 1.51 4.26
CA HIS A 121 -3.47 0.05 4.27
C HIS A 121 -3.21 -0.54 5.67
N ASP A 122 -2.40 0.15 6.47
CA ASP A 122 -1.96 -0.34 7.77
C ASP A 122 -2.59 0.34 8.98
N ILE A 123 -3.69 1.08 8.79
CA ILE A 123 -4.43 1.71 9.90
C ILE A 123 -4.84 0.68 10.97
N GLY A 124 -5.13 -0.55 10.57
CA GLY A 124 -5.50 -1.62 11.48
C GLY A 124 -4.38 -2.11 12.38
N THR A 125 -3.13 -1.73 12.11
CA THR A 125 -1.97 -2.12 12.92
C THR A 125 -2.07 -1.61 14.35
N TYR A 126 -2.69 -0.44 14.56
CA TYR A 126 -2.93 0.11 15.90
C TYR A 126 -3.76 -0.84 16.79
N PHE A 127 -4.57 -1.70 16.19
CA PHE A 127 -5.42 -2.64 16.92
C PHE A 127 -4.76 -4.01 17.15
N VAL A 128 -3.53 -4.23 16.72
CA VAL A 128 -2.77 -5.49 16.94
C VAL A 128 -1.43 -5.24 17.64
N LEU A 129 -1.35 -4.18 18.42
CA LEU A 129 -0.22 -3.92 19.32
C LEU A 129 -0.37 -4.74 20.59
N LYS A 130 0.72 -5.39 21.02
CA LYS A 130 0.81 -6.03 22.33
C LYS A 130 1.25 -5.03 23.40
N LYS A 131 2.18 -4.16 23.04
CA LYS A 131 2.63 -3.01 23.82
C LYS A 131 2.72 -1.83 22.89
N ASP A 132 2.13 -0.71 23.26
CA ASP A 132 1.97 0.45 22.37
C ASP A 132 3.11 1.47 22.47
N GLY A 133 4.12 1.25 23.32
CA GLY A 133 5.19 2.23 23.54
C GLY A 133 4.80 3.41 24.45
N SER A 134 3.63 3.38 25.08
CA SER A 134 3.28 4.36 26.11
C SER A 134 4.03 4.09 27.43
N ALA A 135 3.93 5.05 28.36
CA ALA A 135 4.47 4.91 29.72
C ALA A 135 3.90 3.71 30.48
N ASN A 136 2.70 3.23 30.13
CA ASN A 136 2.11 2.02 30.72
C ASN A 136 2.88 0.74 30.37
N PHE A 137 3.75 0.79 29.37
CA PHE A 137 4.60 -0.31 28.93
C PHE A 137 6.08 0.03 28.99
N ASP A 138 6.48 0.97 29.85
CA ASP A 138 7.87 1.43 30.00
C ASP A 138 8.51 1.91 28.68
N GLY A 139 7.68 2.43 27.75
CA GLY A 139 8.12 2.85 26.42
C GLY A 139 8.33 1.70 25.42
N GLU A 140 8.06 0.45 25.81
CA GLU A 140 8.25 -0.70 24.92
C GLU A 140 7.12 -0.79 23.89
N LEU A 141 7.50 -0.89 22.61
CA LEU A 141 6.59 -1.11 21.50
C LEU A 141 6.77 -2.53 20.96
N SER A 142 5.68 -3.30 20.86
CA SER A 142 5.70 -4.63 20.27
C SER A 142 4.36 -5.01 19.66
N PHE A 143 4.40 -5.83 18.61
CA PHE A 143 3.22 -6.33 17.93
C PHE A 143 2.73 -7.65 18.54
N ASP A 144 1.42 -7.89 18.45
CA ASP A 144 0.84 -9.21 18.69
C ASP A 144 1.14 -10.12 17.48
N GLY A 145 2.32 -10.73 17.48
CA GLY A 145 2.82 -11.54 16.35
C GLY A 145 1.83 -12.59 15.83
N PRO A 146 1.28 -13.49 16.67
CA PRO A 146 0.30 -14.50 16.25
C PRO A 146 -0.95 -13.93 15.59
N ASN A 147 -1.40 -12.76 16.05
CA ASN A 147 -2.60 -12.10 15.53
C ASN A 147 -2.29 -10.97 14.54
N TYR A 148 -1.02 -10.75 14.18
CA TYR A 148 -0.61 -9.57 13.41
C TYR A 148 -1.37 -9.51 12.09
N ILE A 149 -1.57 -10.65 11.43
CA ILE A 149 -2.30 -10.76 10.15
C ILE A 149 -3.74 -10.22 10.22
N LEU A 150 -4.35 -10.11 11.41
CA LEU A 150 -5.67 -9.51 11.59
C LEU A 150 -5.69 -8.00 11.35
N HIS A 151 -4.54 -7.32 11.28
CA HIS A 151 -4.50 -5.87 11.06
C HIS A 151 -5.26 -5.47 9.79
N GLY A 152 -5.15 -6.22 8.70
CA GLY A 152 -5.88 -5.90 7.47
C GLY A 152 -7.39 -5.94 7.65
N LEU A 153 -7.92 -7.00 8.28
CA LEU A 153 -9.36 -7.14 8.53
C LEU A 153 -9.87 -6.17 9.62
N ARG A 154 -9.09 -5.91 10.66
CA ARG A 154 -9.43 -4.91 11.69
C ARG A 154 -9.44 -3.50 11.11
N GLY A 155 -8.47 -3.17 10.26
CA GLY A 155 -8.40 -1.90 9.53
C GLY A 155 -9.59 -1.71 8.60
N TYR A 156 -9.91 -2.73 7.80
CA TYR A 156 -11.10 -2.75 6.95
C TYR A 156 -12.39 -2.43 7.72
N ASN A 157 -12.67 -3.19 8.79
CA ASN A 157 -13.88 -2.99 9.60
C ASN A 157 -13.89 -1.61 10.29
N TYR A 158 -12.73 -1.15 10.73
CA TYR A 158 -12.59 0.17 11.35
C TYR A 158 -12.90 1.30 10.37
N LEU A 159 -12.38 1.22 9.14
CA LEU A 159 -12.62 2.23 8.11
C LEU A 159 -14.11 2.33 7.75
N LEU A 160 -14.80 1.20 7.60
CA LEU A 160 -16.25 1.19 7.40
C LEU A 160 -17.01 1.81 8.57
N LYS A 161 -16.61 1.50 9.80
CA LYS A 161 -17.22 2.08 11.02
C LYS A 161 -17.02 3.60 11.09
N CYS A 162 -15.90 4.11 10.57
CA CYS A 162 -15.63 5.54 10.44
C CYS A 162 -16.37 6.21 9.28
N GLY A 163 -17.16 5.46 8.49
CA GLY A 163 -17.95 5.99 7.38
C GLY A 163 -17.17 6.12 6.07
N PHE A 164 -15.97 5.56 5.97
CA PHE A 164 -15.27 5.47 4.70
C PHE A 164 -15.93 4.42 3.79
N SER A 165 -15.71 4.57 2.49
CA SER A 165 -16.23 3.67 1.48
C SER A 165 -15.60 2.28 1.56
N GLU A 166 -16.29 1.31 0.95
CA GLU A 166 -15.76 -0.03 0.72
C GLU A 166 -14.47 0.03 -0.13
N GLU A 167 -14.46 0.86 -1.16
CA GLU A 167 -13.29 1.04 -2.05
C GLU A 167 -12.05 1.52 -1.28
N ALA A 168 -12.21 2.37 -0.26
CA ALA A 168 -11.12 2.80 0.61
C ALA A 168 -10.73 1.71 1.62
N ALA A 169 -11.72 1.04 2.24
CA ALA A 169 -11.49 0.03 3.26
C ALA A 169 -10.71 -1.20 2.73
N GLN A 170 -10.93 -1.57 1.47
CA GLN A 170 -10.28 -2.72 0.86
C GLN A 170 -8.76 -2.61 0.72
N PHE A 171 -8.19 -1.40 0.70
CA PHE A 171 -6.73 -1.23 0.77
C PHE A 171 -6.15 -1.82 2.07
N ALA A 172 -6.87 -1.71 3.18
CA ALA A 172 -6.47 -2.38 4.42
C ALA A 172 -6.69 -3.90 4.33
N ARG A 173 -7.81 -4.34 3.76
CA ARG A 173 -8.17 -5.77 3.71
C ARG A 173 -7.22 -6.62 2.86
N ASN A 174 -6.75 -6.10 1.73
CA ASN A 174 -6.26 -6.91 0.62
C ASN A 174 -4.75 -6.74 0.31
N HIS A 175 -3.97 -6.17 1.22
CA HIS A 175 -2.54 -5.87 0.98
C HIS A 175 -1.56 -6.90 1.58
N THR A 176 -2.04 -7.93 2.28
CA THR A 176 -1.16 -8.90 2.95
C THR A 176 -0.52 -9.87 1.96
N GLY A 177 0.78 -10.12 2.13
CA GLY A 177 1.54 -11.07 1.30
C GLY A 177 1.62 -10.64 -0.16
N VAL A 178 1.45 -11.57 -1.08
CA VAL A 178 1.40 -11.30 -2.54
C VAL A 178 0.00 -11.56 -3.12
N GLY A 179 -1.02 -11.37 -2.27
CA GLY A 179 -2.41 -11.68 -2.52
C GLY A 179 -2.77 -13.00 -1.85
N LEU A 180 -3.33 -12.91 -0.64
CA LEU A 180 -3.64 -14.09 0.17
C LEU A 180 -4.93 -14.77 -0.33
N THR A 181 -4.83 -16.03 -0.72
CA THR A 181 -5.95 -16.82 -1.25
C THR A 181 -6.76 -17.49 -0.15
N ARG A 182 -8.03 -17.79 -0.45
CA ARG A 182 -8.90 -18.62 0.40
C ARG A 182 -8.23 -19.95 0.78
N GLU A 183 -7.59 -20.60 -0.18
CA GLU A 183 -6.92 -21.89 0.00
C GLU A 183 -5.73 -21.75 0.96
N GLN A 184 -4.90 -20.71 0.80
CA GLN A 184 -3.79 -20.43 1.72
C GLN A 184 -4.29 -20.14 3.15
N VAL A 185 -5.39 -19.40 3.30
CA VAL A 185 -6.01 -19.15 4.62
C VAL A 185 -6.40 -20.44 5.31
N ALA A 186 -7.07 -21.34 4.58
CA ALA A 186 -7.50 -22.63 5.11
C ALA A 186 -6.32 -23.57 5.40
N LEU A 187 -5.40 -23.73 4.46
CA LEU A 187 -4.27 -24.67 4.56
C LEU A 187 -3.26 -24.27 5.64
N GLN A 188 -3.00 -22.96 5.80
CA GLN A 188 -2.09 -22.45 6.81
C GLN A 188 -2.77 -22.22 8.16
N ASN A 189 -4.07 -22.49 8.27
CA ASN A 189 -4.88 -22.27 9.47
C ASN A 189 -4.69 -20.85 10.05
N LEU A 190 -4.76 -19.84 9.17
CA LEU A 190 -4.56 -18.45 9.57
C LEU A 190 -5.71 -18.01 10.46
N PRO A 191 -5.50 -17.08 11.43
CA PRO A 191 -6.54 -16.55 12.29
C PRO A 191 -7.43 -15.53 11.53
N LEU A 192 -7.87 -15.88 10.32
CA LEU A 192 -8.75 -15.11 9.45
C LEU A 192 -9.97 -15.97 9.09
N PRO A 193 -11.15 -15.36 8.88
CA PRO A 193 -12.22 -16.02 8.15
C PRO A 193 -11.71 -16.59 6.82
N VAL A 194 -12.12 -17.81 6.46
CA VAL A 194 -11.69 -18.44 5.21
C VAL A 194 -12.33 -17.71 4.03
N ASP A 195 -11.54 -16.88 3.36
CA ASP A 195 -11.95 -16.04 2.23
C ASP A 195 -10.74 -15.60 1.40
N ASP A 196 -10.98 -15.04 0.21
CA ASP A 196 -9.95 -14.38 -0.58
C ASP A 196 -9.66 -12.97 -0.05
N TYR A 197 -8.37 -12.66 0.14
CA TYR A 197 -7.82 -11.37 0.57
C TYR A 197 -6.83 -10.84 -0.47
N LYS A 198 -7.21 -10.95 -1.74
CA LYS A 198 -6.42 -10.51 -2.89
C LYS A 198 -6.80 -9.09 -3.30
N PRO A 199 -5.86 -8.29 -3.83
CA PRO A 199 -6.17 -7.03 -4.48
C PRO A 199 -7.27 -7.19 -5.53
N GLN A 200 -8.25 -6.29 -5.52
CA GLN A 200 -9.34 -6.27 -6.51
C GLN A 200 -9.11 -5.22 -7.61
N THR A 201 -8.16 -4.30 -7.40
CA THR A 201 -7.78 -3.27 -8.37
C THR A 201 -6.26 -3.20 -8.53
N VAL A 202 -5.79 -2.58 -9.61
CA VAL A 202 -4.36 -2.36 -9.85
C VAL A 202 -3.76 -1.49 -8.74
N GLU A 203 -4.49 -0.50 -8.24
CA GLU A 203 -4.04 0.37 -7.16
C GLU A 203 -3.88 -0.40 -5.84
N GLN A 204 -4.81 -1.31 -5.51
CA GLN A 204 -4.63 -2.20 -4.35
C GLN A 204 -3.40 -3.11 -4.52
N GLU A 205 -3.15 -3.59 -5.74
CA GLU A 205 -1.97 -4.43 -6.02
C GLU A 205 -0.66 -3.64 -5.91
N ILE A 206 -0.65 -2.39 -6.37
CA ILE A 206 0.49 -1.47 -6.21
C ILE A 206 0.77 -1.20 -4.73
N VAL A 207 -0.25 -0.93 -3.91
CA VAL A 207 -0.08 -0.71 -2.47
C VAL A 207 0.45 -1.97 -1.79
N MET A 208 -0.10 -3.14 -2.14
CA MET A 208 0.40 -4.43 -1.67
C MET A 208 1.89 -4.63 -2.02
N VAL A 209 2.31 -4.28 -3.24
CA VAL A 209 3.71 -4.36 -3.69
C VAL A 209 4.60 -3.37 -2.95
N ALA A 210 4.16 -2.12 -2.83
CA ALA A 210 4.89 -1.05 -2.16
C ALA A 210 5.19 -1.40 -0.70
N ASP A 211 4.21 -1.96 0.02
CA ASP A 211 4.35 -2.42 1.41
C ASP A 211 5.54 -3.39 1.59
N LYS A 212 5.91 -4.13 0.55
CA LYS A 212 6.94 -5.18 0.68
C LYS A 212 8.36 -4.64 0.73
N TYR A 213 8.53 -3.38 0.37
CA TYR A 213 9.81 -2.68 0.40
C TYR A 213 10.13 -2.02 1.74
N ASN A 214 9.21 -2.04 2.73
CA ASN A 214 9.46 -1.50 4.05
C ASN A 214 8.89 -2.39 5.17
N SER A 215 9.58 -2.46 6.31
CA SER A 215 9.15 -3.22 7.47
C SER A 215 9.13 -2.34 8.70
N LYS A 216 8.02 -2.42 9.44
CA LYS A 216 7.82 -1.87 10.78
C LYS A 216 8.58 -2.65 11.87
N SER A 217 9.73 -3.23 11.54
CA SER A 217 10.62 -3.75 12.58
C SER A 217 11.04 -2.60 13.50
N ILE A 218 11.65 -2.92 14.63
CA ILE A 218 12.16 -1.91 15.55
C ILE A 218 13.68 -2.13 15.64
N PRO A 219 14.51 -1.32 14.97
CA PRO A 219 14.15 -0.15 14.14
C PRO A 219 13.51 -0.51 12.77
N PRO A 220 12.76 0.42 12.15
CA PRO A 220 12.21 0.25 10.81
C PRO A 220 13.32 0.09 9.78
N ARG A 221 13.04 -0.67 8.72
CA ARG A 221 14.02 -0.86 7.65
C ARG A 221 13.36 -1.09 6.31
N PHE A 222 14.09 -0.76 5.25
CA PHE A 222 13.72 -1.16 3.91
C PHE A 222 14.11 -2.61 3.63
N LEU A 223 13.48 -3.18 2.60
CA LEU A 223 13.79 -4.51 2.05
C LEU A 223 14.08 -4.38 0.57
N THR A 224 15.10 -5.09 0.12
CA THR A 224 15.36 -5.35 -1.30
C THR A 224 14.39 -6.40 -1.86
N VAL A 225 14.31 -6.48 -3.19
CA VAL A 225 13.55 -7.53 -3.89
C VAL A 225 13.93 -8.92 -3.41
N GLU A 226 15.23 -9.19 -3.27
CA GLU A 226 15.74 -10.49 -2.86
C GLU A 226 15.43 -10.82 -1.39
N GLU A 227 15.52 -9.84 -0.48
CA GLU A 227 15.13 -10.04 0.92
C GLU A 227 13.65 -10.38 1.05
N TYR A 228 12.78 -9.65 0.35
CA TYR A 228 11.36 -9.98 0.39
C TYR A 228 11.04 -11.29 -0.32
N ARG A 229 11.73 -11.64 -1.43
CA ARG A 229 11.60 -12.96 -2.08
C ARG A 229 11.83 -14.10 -1.10
N ARG A 230 12.92 -14.03 -0.31
CA ARG A 230 13.20 -15.02 0.75
C ARG A 230 12.13 -15.05 1.83
N LYS A 231 11.58 -13.89 2.21
CA LYS A 231 10.48 -13.79 3.17
C LYS A 231 9.20 -14.44 2.62
N ALA A 232 8.87 -14.20 1.36
CA ALA A 232 7.71 -14.78 0.69
C ALA A 232 7.82 -16.31 0.56
N ALA A 233 9.00 -16.85 0.23
CA ALA A 233 9.26 -18.29 0.11
C ALA A 233 8.94 -19.08 1.39
N ARG A 234 9.03 -18.45 2.57
CA ARG A 234 8.65 -19.07 3.85
C ARG A 234 7.17 -19.45 3.93
N PHE A 235 6.34 -18.87 3.08
CA PHE A 235 4.91 -19.12 2.98
C PHE A 235 4.55 -19.86 1.68
N GLY A 236 5.55 -20.43 0.98
CA GLY A 236 5.40 -21.15 -0.28
C GLY A 236 6.27 -20.56 -1.40
N GLU A 237 6.93 -21.42 -2.17
CA GLU A 237 7.75 -20.98 -3.33
C GLU A 237 6.93 -20.27 -4.40
N GLU A 238 5.65 -20.59 -4.52
CA GLU A 238 4.69 -19.87 -5.37
C GLU A 238 4.62 -18.37 -5.02
N ASN A 239 4.74 -18.01 -3.74
CA ASN A 239 4.71 -16.62 -3.30
C ASN A 239 6.00 -15.88 -3.68
N ALA A 240 7.14 -16.58 -3.68
CA ALA A 240 8.40 -16.03 -4.18
C ALA A 240 8.36 -15.82 -5.70
N CYS A 241 7.82 -16.78 -6.46
CA CYS A 241 7.62 -16.62 -7.91
C CYS A 241 6.66 -15.47 -8.22
N ARG A 242 5.53 -15.40 -7.51
CA ARG A 242 4.54 -14.33 -7.67
C ARG A 242 5.12 -12.96 -7.34
N TRP A 243 5.95 -12.86 -6.30
CA TRP A 243 6.67 -11.63 -5.98
C TRP A 243 7.54 -11.15 -7.14
N LEU A 244 8.34 -12.04 -7.74
CA LEU A 244 9.19 -11.66 -8.88
C LEU A 244 8.39 -11.23 -10.11
N GLN A 245 7.21 -11.85 -10.35
CA GLN A 245 6.29 -11.40 -11.39
C GLN A 245 5.75 -9.98 -11.12
N LEU A 246 5.45 -9.67 -9.86
CA LEU A 246 5.02 -8.31 -9.47
C LEU A 246 6.14 -7.29 -9.67
N VAL A 247 7.38 -7.63 -9.31
CA VAL A 247 8.54 -6.75 -9.55
C VAL A 247 8.76 -6.52 -11.05
N ASP A 248 8.65 -7.55 -11.87
CA ASP A 248 8.75 -7.41 -13.33
C ASP A 248 7.60 -6.54 -13.90
N GLN A 249 6.39 -6.66 -13.36
CA GLN A 249 5.23 -5.88 -13.77
C GLN A 249 5.34 -4.39 -13.40
N TYR A 250 5.74 -4.08 -12.17
CA TYR A 250 5.68 -2.72 -11.60
C TYR A 250 7.02 -1.98 -11.56
N GLY A 251 8.11 -2.71 -11.75
CA GLY A 251 9.46 -2.19 -11.61
C GLY A 251 9.98 -2.26 -10.18
N GLU A 252 11.27 -1.94 -10.04
CA GLU A 252 12.01 -1.97 -8.78
C GLU A 252 12.38 -0.54 -8.35
N PRO A 253 11.92 -0.10 -7.15
CA PRO A 253 12.40 1.14 -6.54
C PRO A 253 13.86 1.05 -6.11
N ASP A 254 14.59 2.16 -6.17
CA ASP A 254 15.96 2.22 -5.62
C ASP A 254 15.93 2.26 -4.09
N ILE A 255 16.05 1.09 -3.48
CA ILE A 255 15.88 0.91 -2.04
C ILE A 255 16.96 1.61 -1.22
N ALA A 256 18.21 1.65 -1.71
CA ALA A 256 19.29 2.34 -1.02
C ALA A 256 19.04 3.85 -1.02
N ALA A 257 18.71 4.43 -2.19
CA ALA A 257 18.42 5.84 -2.30
C ALA A 257 17.15 6.25 -1.54
N LEU A 258 16.11 5.40 -1.49
CA LEU A 258 14.93 5.63 -0.65
C LEU A 258 15.29 5.62 0.83
N ALA A 259 16.09 4.65 1.28
CA ALA A 259 16.55 4.61 2.66
C ALA A 259 17.31 5.89 3.03
N ASP A 260 18.22 6.36 2.18
CA ASP A 260 18.94 7.62 2.39
C ASP A 260 18.01 8.84 2.42
N PHE A 261 17.04 8.90 1.48
CA PHE A 261 16.05 9.98 1.42
C PHE A 261 15.25 10.08 2.72
N PHE A 262 14.73 8.95 3.22
CA PHE A 262 13.91 8.91 4.43
C PHE A 262 14.74 9.03 5.72
N ASN A 263 15.95 8.48 5.76
CA ASN A 263 16.88 8.63 6.89
C ASN A 263 17.36 10.07 7.07
N ALA A 264 17.66 10.77 5.97
CA ALA A 264 18.11 12.15 6.04
C ALA A 264 16.99 13.16 6.38
N ARG A 265 15.71 12.80 6.18
CA ARG A 265 14.62 13.79 6.18
C ARG A 265 13.40 13.47 7.04
N ILE A 266 13.10 12.20 7.32
CA ILE A 266 11.89 11.83 8.10
C ILE A 266 12.25 11.43 9.53
N PHE A 267 13.42 10.81 9.76
CA PHE A 267 13.82 10.45 11.12
C PHE A 267 14.40 11.60 11.96
N SER A 268 14.49 12.83 11.42
CA SER A 268 14.84 14.03 12.20
C SER A 268 13.70 14.53 13.11
N TYR A 269 12.51 13.93 13.05
CA TYR A 269 11.34 14.29 13.86
C TYR A 269 10.92 13.20 14.86
N PHE A 270 11.64 12.08 14.93
CA PHE A 270 11.19 10.87 15.66
C PHE A 270 12.21 10.29 16.65
N PHE A 271 13.24 11.05 17.02
CA PHE A 271 14.15 10.76 18.13
C PHE A 271 14.45 12.02 18.96
#